data_AF-A0A942RKG0-F1
#
_entry.id   AF-A0A942RKG0-F1
#
_cell.length_a   1.000
_cell.length_b   1.000
_cell.length_c   1.000
_cell.angle_alpha   90.00
_cell.angle_beta   90.00
_cell.angle_gamma   90.00
#
_symmetry.space_group_name_H-M   'P 1'
#
loop_
_entity.id
_entity.type
_entity.pdbx_description
1 polymer ?
#
loop_
_entity_poly.entity_id
_entity_poly.type
_entity_poly.pdbx_seq_one_letter_code
_entity_poly.pdbx_strand_id
1 'polypeptide(L)'
;MLVDLPALDKSSQQAGTGGAVPLQTAKNGKGSDEGIIERVTQLRHQLDVQEQSFREIRDKFDYNKKFFASIPALKPMDGYYSPTGFGIRMHPVYGMYKTHVGLDIISNIGTPIYAAGDGVVEFAGRNNGGYGVMIEINHGFGYKTLYAHCSKILVKEGAKVKRGDLIAKSGKTGLVSGPHLHYEVTLRGVKQNPVDYFFDDIPPSTYNQTRRN
;
A
#
# COMPACT_ATOMS: atom_id res chain seq x y z
N MET A 1 -1.35 13.73 -3.55
CA MET A 1 -0.46 12.55 -3.49
C MET A 1 -1.03 11.29 -4.16
N LEU A 2 -2.27 11.29 -4.69
CA LEU A 2 -2.88 10.08 -5.26
C LEU A 2 -2.67 9.86 -6.76
N VAL A 3 -2.19 10.87 -7.48
CA VAL A 3 -2.07 10.82 -8.96
C VAL A 3 -0.63 11.07 -9.43
N ASP A 4 0.22 11.74 -8.64
CA ASP A 4 1.67 11.95 -8.85
C ASP A 4 2.16 11.77 -10.30
N LEU A 5 1.71 12.68 -11.16
CA LEU A 5 2.03 12.69 -12.59
C LEU A 5 3.35 13.45 -12.80
N PRO A 6 4.19 13.03 -13.77
CA PRO A 6 5.33 13.82 -14.18
C PRO A 6 4.85 15.20 -14.66
N ALA A 7 5.71 16.21 -14.46
CA ALA A 7 5.46 17.54 -15.03
C ALA A 7 5.31 17.41 -16.55
N LEU A 8 4.23 17.98 -17.10
CA LEU A 8 3.97 18.00 -18.53
C LEU A 8 5.21 18.52 -19.28
N ASP A 9 5.58 17.84 -20.37
CA ASP A 9 6.62 18.33 -21.28
C ASP A 9 6.29 19.75 -21.75
N LYS A 10 7.32 20.58 -22.01
CA LYS A 10 7.14 21.95 -22.51
C LYS A 10 6.33 21.99 -23.80
N SER A 11 6.37 20.93 -24.62
CA SER A 11 5.52 20.79 -25.81
C SER A 11 4.04 20.59 -25.44
N SER A 12 3.73 19.76 -24.42
CA SER A 12 2.39 19.56 -23.88
C SER A 12 1.86 20.78 -23.11
N GLN A 13 2.75 21.57 -22.49
CA GLN A 13 2.41 22.87 -21.90
C GLN A 13 2.01 23.90 -22.96
N GLN A 14 2.65 23.88 -24.14
CA GLN A 14 2.28 24.73 -25.29
C GLN A 14 0.98 24.26 -25.97
N ALA A 15 0.67 22.96 -25.93
CA ALA A 15 -0.64 22.44 -26.32
C ALA A 15 -1.76 22.80 -25.31
N GLY A 16 -1.38 23.16 -24.08
CA GLY A 16 -2.25 23.80 -23.10
C GLY A 16 -2.57 25.24 -23.49
N THR A 17 -3.59 25.44 -24.31
CA THR A 17 -4.12 26.77 -24.65
C THR A 17 -4.94 27.33 -23.49
N GLY A 18 -4.32 27.51 -22.33
CA GLY A 18 -4.90 28.18 -21.16
C GLY A 18 -4.91 29.71 -21.26
N GLY A 19 -4.42 30.27 -22.37
CA GLY A 19 -4.52 31.69 -22.65
C GLY A 19 -5.87 31.99 -23.30
N ALA A 20 -6.70 32.80 -22.64
CA ALA A 20 -7.78 33.49 -23.34
C ALA A 20 -7.15 34.20 -24.55
N VAL A 21 -7.50 33.78 -25.76
CA VAL A 21 -7.11 34.50 -26.98
C VAL A 21 -7.60 35.94 -26.77
N PRO A 22 -6.72 36.95 -26.68
CA PRO A 22 -7.16 38.31 -26.50
C PRO A 22 -8.15 38.64 -27.62
N LEU A 23 -9.33 39.15 -27.28
CA LEU A 23 -10.39 39.50 -28.22
C LEU A 23 -9.98 40.53 -29.30
N GLN A 24 -8.72 40.98 -29.30
CA GLN A 24 -8.19 42.02 -30.17
C GLN A 24 -7.66 41.51 -31.52
N THR A 25 -7.35 40.23 -31.70
CA THR A 25 -7.07 39.68 -33.04
C THR A 25 -8.33 39.49 -33.89
N ALA A 26 -9.52 39.65 -33.31
CA ALA A 26 -10.80 39.62 -34.03
C ALA A 26 -11.14 40.92 -34.77
N LYS A 27 -10.20 41.88 -34.88
CA LYS A 27 -10.48 43.14 -35.58
C LYS A 27 -10.21 43.14 -37.07
N ASN A 28 -9.47 42.16 -37.62
CA ASN A 28 -9.17 42.11 -39.05
C ASN A 28 -9.41 40.70 -39.62
N GLY A 29 -10.66 40.37 -39.94
CA GLY A 29 -10.97 39.28 -40.88
C GLY A 29 -12.01 38.25 -40.44
N LYS A 30 -13.27 38.52 -40.81
CA LYS A 30 -14.30 37.59 -41.28
C LYS A 30 -14.89 36.54 -40.32
N GLY A 31 -16.20 36.66 -40.10
CA GLY A 31 -17.10 35.51 -39.90
C GLY A 31 -17.28 34.73 -41.21
N SER A 32 -16.18 34.23 -41.80
CA SER A 32 -16.20 33.32 -42.94
C SER A 32 -16.10 31.88 -42.45
N ASP A 33 -16.74 30.96 -43.19
CA ASP A 33 -16.80 29.53 -42.87
C ASP A 33 -15.42 28.93 -42.55
N GLU A 34 -14.35 29.42 -43.20
CA GLU A 34 -12.96 29.01 -42.96
C GLU A 34 -12.46 29.26 -41.52
N GLY A 35 -12.78 30.41 -40.92
CA GLY A 35 -12.37 30.72 -39.53
C GLY A 35 -13.15 29.92 -38.49
N ILE A 36 -14.37 29.50 -38.83
CA ILE A 36 -15.17 28.56 -38.02
C ILE A 36 -14.57 27.16 -38.13
N ILE A 37 -14.20 26.71 -39.34
CA ILE A 37 -13.56 25.40 -39.57
C ILE A 37 -12.24 25.30 -38.81
N GLU A 38 -11.41 26.36 -38.82
CA GLU A 38 -10.14 26.38 -38.09
C GLU A 38 -10.36 26.25 -36.57
N ARG A 39 -11.31 27.00 -36.01
CA ARG A 39 -11.67 26.90 -34.57
C ARG A 39 -12.24 25.54 -34.18
N VAL A 40 -13.11 24.96 -35.01
CA VAL A 40 -13.67 23.61 -34.78
C VAL A 40 -12.55 22.56 -34.83
N THR A 41 -11.60 22.71 -35.76
CA THR A 41 -10.44 21.81 -35.86
C THR A 41 -9.54 21.92 -34.64
N GLN A 42 -9.30 23.15 -34.15
CA GLN A 42 -8.52 23.39 -32.95
C GLN A 42 -9.20 22.85 -31.68
N LEU A 43 -10.52 23.02 -31.54
CA LEU A 43 -11.30 22.47 -30.43
C LEU A 43 -11.31 20.93 -30.45
N ARG A 44 -11.41 20.30 -31.63
CA ARG A 44 -11.31 18.84 -31.76
C ARG A 44 -9.96 18.33 -31.29
N HIS A 45 -8.88 18.96 -31.75
CA HIS A 45 -7.53 18.59 -31.30
C HIS A 45 -7.35 18.78 -29.78
N GLN A 46 -7.88 19.87 -29.21
CA GLN A 46 -7.85 20.08 -27.75
C GLN A 46 -8.63 18.99 -26.99
N LEU A 47 -9.80 18.59 -27.50
CA LEU A 47 -10.59 17.53 -26.91
C LEU A 47 -9.84 16.20 -26.95
N ASP A 48 -9.21 15.86 -28.09
CA ASP A 48 -8.44 14.63 -28.25
C ASP A 48 -7.27 14.53 -27.24
N VAL A 49 -6.51 15.63 -27.08
CA VAL A 49 -5.42 15.72 -26.10
C VAL A 49 -5.93 15.65 -24.66
N GLN A 50 -7.05 16.33 -24.36
CA GLN A 50 -7.66 16.27 -23.04
C GLN A 50 -8.16 14.86 -22.71
N GLU A 51 -8.81 14.18 -23.64
CA GLU A 51 -9.27 12.81 -23.43
C GLU A 51 -8.11 11.86 -23.12
N GLN A 52 -7.00 11.97 -23.85
CA GLN A 52 -5.81 11.16 -23.57
C GLN A 52 -5.25 11.45 -22.17
N SER A 53 -5.14 12.72 -21.80
CA SER A 53 -4.70 13.14 -20.46
C SER A 53 -5.61 12.59 -19.37
N PHE A 54 -6.93 12.64 -19.56
CA PHE A 54 -7.91 12.10 -18.62
C PHE A 54 -7.84 10.58 -18.49
N ARG A 55 -7.56 9.85 -19.58
CA ARG A 55 -7.33 8.41 -19.55
C ARG A 55 -6.09 8.08 -18.70
N GLU A 56 -4.98 8.77 -18.92
CA GLU A 56 -3.74 8.57 -18.15
C GLU A 56 -3.92 8.88 -16.66
N ILE A 57 -4.60 9.98 -16.33
CA ILE A 57 -4.96 10.35 -14.94
C ILE A 57 -5.77 9.23 -14.28
N ARG A 58 -6.78 8.70 -14.98
CA ARG A 58 -7.65 7.65 -14.47
C ARG A 58 -6.87 6.36 -14.20
N ASP A 59 -6.07 5.93 -15.17
CA ASP A 59 -5.28 4.70 -15.04
C ASP A 59 -4.28 4.80 -13.89
N LYS A 60 -3.62 5.96 -13.75
CA LYS A 60 -2.69 6.23 -12.65
C LYS A 60 -3.41 6.30 -11.31
N PHE A 61 -4.60 6.89 -11.26
CA PHE A 61 -5.44 6.93 -10.06
C PHE A 61 -5.83 5.51 -9.63
N ASP A 62 -6.30 4.67 -10.55
CA ASP A 62 -6.72 3.30 -10.25
C ASP A 62 -5.53 2.42 -9.83
N TYR A 63 -4.38 2.61 -10.47
CA TYR A 63 -3.13 1.97 -10.08
C TYR A 63 -2.71 2.37 -8.65
N ASN A 64 -2.65 3.68 -8.38
CA ASN A 64 -2.23 4.20 -7.08
C ASN A 64 -3.22 3.78 -5.98
N LYS A 65 -4.53 3.77 -6.26
CA LYS A 65 -5.55 3.28 -5.33
C LYS A 65 -5.29 1.83 -4.92
N LYS A 66 -5.02 0.94 -5.89
CA LYS A 66 -4.67 -0.47 -5.60
C LYS A 66 -3.34 -0.57 -4.84
N PHE A 67 -2.33 0.19 -5.24
CA PHE A 67 -1.04 0.23 -4.57
C PHE A 67 -1.17 0.62 -3.09
N PHE A 68 -1.84 1.73 -2.78
CA PHE A 68 -2.02 2.20 -1.41
C PHE A 68 -2.83 1.22 -0.54
N ALA A 69 -3.82 0.52 -1.11
CA ALA A 69 -4.57 -0.51 -0.41
C ALA A 69 -3.72 -1.75 -0.08
N SER A 70 -2.73 -2.05 -0.92
CA SER A 70 -1.83 -3.20 -0.79
C SER A 70 -0.72 -2.98 0.25
N ILE A 71 -0.40 -1.73 0.62
CA ILE A 71 0.61 -1.46 1.63
C ILE A 71 0.13 -2.06 2.97
N PRO A 72 0.96 -2.82 3.71
CA PRO A 72 0.56 -3.44 4.97
C PRO A 72 0.61 -2.44 6.13
N ALA A 73 -0.22 -1.40 6.04
CA ALA A 73 -0.17 -0.21 6.89
C ALA A 73 -0.86 -0.36 8.26
N LEU A 74 -1.71 -1.38 8.41
CA LEU A 74 -2.49 -1.61 9.62
C LEU A 74 -1.72 -2.49 10.61
N LYS A 75 -1.73 -2.10 11.89
CA LYS A 75 -1.30 -2.96 13.00
C LYS A 75 -2.21 -4.20 13.06
N PRO A 76 -1.69 -5.42 12.90
CA PRO A 76 -2.52 -6.60 12.65
C PRO A 76 -3.20 -7.18 13.90
N MET A 77 -2.77 -6.78 15.10
CA MET A 77 -3.33 -7.28 16.36
C MET A 77 -3.11 -6.28 17.49
N ASP A 78 -4.08 -6.15 18.39
CA ASP A 78 -3.93 -5.40 19.63
C ASP A 78 -3.01 -6.11 20.63
N GLY A 79 -2.10 -5.35 21.23
CA GLY A 79 -1.11 -5.85 22.17
C GLY A 79 0.14 -4.99 22.25
N TYR A 80 1.09 -5.46 23.04
CA TYR A 80 2.37 -4.80 23.29
C TYR A 80 3.43 -5.29 22.33
N TYR A 81 4.27 -4.39 21.81
CA TYR A 81 5.43 -4.79 21.04
C TYR A 81 6.48 -5.41 21.95
N SER A 82 7.06 -6.52 21.51
CA SER A 82 8.19 -7.12 22.20
C SER A 82 9.37 -6.14 22.23
N PRO A 83 9.98 -5.90 23.40
CA PRO A 83 11.03 -4.90 23.57
C PRO A 83 12.31 -5.22 22.77
N THR A 84 12.50 -6.48 22.35
CA THR A 84 13.70 -6.91 21.62
C THR A 84 13.61 -6.71 20.10
N GLY A 85 12.44 -6.33 19.56
CA GLY A 85 12.26 -5.84 18.18
C GLY A 85 12.76 -6.76 17.04
N PHE A 86 12.98 -6.14 15.88
CA PHE A 86 13.55 -6.72 14.65
C PHE A 86 15.09 -6.65 14.70
N GLY A 87 15.79 -7.68 14.21
CA GLY A 87 17.27 -7.72 14.16
C GLY A 87 17.91 -8.85 14.98
N ILE A 88 19.24 -8.83 15.13
CA ILE A 88 19.99 -9.88 15.83
C ILE A 88 19.71 -9.79 17.33
N ARG A 89 19.16 -10.87 17.91
CA ARG A 89 18.89 -10.98 19.35
C ARG A 89 19.10 -12.39 19.87
N MET A 90 19.24 -12.54 21.18
CA MET A 90 19.27 -13.86 21.82
C MET A 90 17.92 -14.55 21.65
N HIS A 91 17.91 -15.71 20.98
CA HIS A 91 16.71 -16.49 20.74
C HIS A 91 16.21 -17.11 22.04
N PRO A 92 14.98 -16.82 22.49
CA PRO A 92 14.51 -17.16 23.83
C PRO A 92 14.43 -18.67 24.10
N VAL A 93 14.32 -19.48 23.04
CA VAL A 93 14.24 -20.95 23.17
C VAL A 93 15.60 -21.64 23.00
N TYR A 94 16.51 -21.06 22.22
CA TYR A 94 17.79 -21.71 21.89
C TYR A 94 18.97 -21.14 22.69
N GLY A 95 18.81 -19.96 23.33
CA GLY A 95 19.88 -19.31 24.10
C GLY A 95 21.03 -18.77 23.24
N MET A 96 20.85 -18.63 21.92
CA MET A 96 21.87 -18.18 20.98
C MET A 96 21.43 -16.94 20.20
N TYR A 97 22.37 -16.11 19.75
CA TYR A 97 22.05 -14.96 18.91
C TYR A 97 21.53 -15.42 17.53
N LYS A 98 20.34 -14.95 17.15
CA LYS A 98 19.69 -15.22 15.87
C LYS A 98 18.98 -13.95 15.37
N THR A 99 18.96 -13.76 14.06
CA THR A 99 18.23 -12.66 13.45
C THR A 99 16.73 -12.89 13.57
N HIS A 100 16.04 -11.96 14.22
CA HIS A 100 14.59 -11.89 14.28
C HIS A 100 14.07 -11.06 13.11
N VAL A 101 13.40 -11.73 12.18
CA VAL A 101 13.00 -11.18 10.88
C VAL A 101 11.58 -10.60 10.87
N GLY A 102 11.04 -10.29 12.05
CA GLY A 102 9.70 -9.76 12.22
C GLY A 102 9.51 -8.97 13.51
N LEU A 103 8.25 -8.74 13.84
CA LEU A 103 7.78 -8.08 15.04
C LEU A 103 6.90 -9.04 15.83
N ASP A 104 7.21 -9.19 17.12
CA ASP A 104 6.37 -9.96 18.03
C ASP A 104 5.40 -9.01 18.74
N ILE A 105 4.10 -9.28 18.64
CA ILE A 105 3.04 -8.56 19.34
C ILE A 105 2.49 -9.48 20.42
N ILE A 106 2.75 -9.16 21.68
CA ILE A 106 2.37 -9.95 22.84
C ILE A 106 0.92 -9.68 23.18
N SER A 107 0.12 -10.74 23.26
CA SER A 107 -1.30 -10.69 23.60
C SER A 107 -1.79 -12.07 24.06
N ASN A 108 -2.98 -12.13 24.63
CA ASN A 108 -3.58 -13.39 25.08
C ASN A 108 -3.87 -14.33 23.90
N ILE A 109 -4.00 -15.63 24.16
CA ILE A 109 -4.47 -16.59 23.16
C ILE A 109 -5.90 -16.22 22.75
N GLY A 110 -6.18 -16.27 21.45
CA GLY A 110 -7.52 -16.02 20.94
C GLY A 110 -7.78 -14.57 20.51
N THR A 111 -6.82 -13.66 20.70
CA THR A 111 -6.92 -12.27 20.25
C THR A 111 -7.11 -12.22 18.73
N PRO A 112 -8.08 -11.44 18.22
CA PRO A 112 -8.31 -11.28 16.79
C PRO A 112 -7.07 -10.78 16.03
N ILE A 113 -6.78 -11.39 14.88
CA ILE A 113 -5.72 -10.97 13.96
C ILE A 113 -6.37 -10.51 12.66
N TYR A 114 -5.98 -9.34 12.19
CA TYR A 114 -6.51 -8.70 10.99
C TYR A 114 -5.47 -8.62 9.87
N ALA A 115 -5.93 -8.64 8.61
CA ALA A 115 -5.07 -8.43 7.46
C ALA A 115 -4.54 -6.99 7.43
N ALA A 116 -3.22 -6.83 7.33
CA ALA A 116 -2.56 -5.52 7.35
C ALA A 116 -2.79 -4.69 6.06
N GLY A 117 -3.19 -5.35 4.97
CA GLY A 117 -3.41 -4.76 3.65
C GLY A 117 -4.31 -5.64 2.78
N ASP A 118 -4.80 -5.10 1.67
CA ASP A 118 -5.56 -5.87 0.67
C ASP A 118 -4.66 -6.92 0.02
N GLY A 119 -5.17 -8.12 -0.24
CA GLY A 119 -4.36 -9.16 -0.86
C GLY A 119 -5.07 -10.49 -1.07
N VAL A 120 -4.27 -11.51 -1.38
CA VAL A 120 -4.70 -12.90 -1.55
C VAL A 120 -3.90 -13.76 -0.60
N VAL A 121 -4.59 -14.65 0.12
CA VAL A 121 -3.95 -15.63 1.00
C VAL A 121 -3.18 -16.63 0.14
N GLU A 122 -1.86 -16.63 0.21
CA GLU A 122 -1.00 -17.59 -0.49
C GLU A 122 -0.79 -18.87 0.31
N PHE A 123 -0.89 -18.81 1.63
CA PHE A 123 -0.78 -19.98 2.49
C PHE A 123 -1.63 -19.79 3.75
N ALA A 124 -2.31 -20.87 4.17
CA ALA A 124 -3.03 -20.90 5.44
C ALA A 124 -3.00 -22.32 6.02
N GLY A 125 -2.16 -22.56 7.01
CA GLY A 125 -2.02 -23.90 7.57
C GLY A 125 -0.91 -24.04 8.60
N ARG A 126 -0.59 -25.29 8.95
CA ARG A 126 0.50 -25.61 9.87
C ARG A 126 1.81 -25.74 9.12
N ASN A 127 2.82 -25.05 9.62
CA ASN A 127 4.19 -25.06 9.14
C ASN A 127 5.11 -25.75 10.18
N ASN A 128 6.01 -26.61 9.70
CA ASN A 128 6.90 -27.41 10.56
C ASN A 128 8.23 -26.70 10.90
N GLY A 129 8.47 -25.49 10.39
CA GLY A 129 9.71 -24.71 10.54
C GLY A 129 9.76 -23.80 11.77
N GLY A 130 8.91 -24.01 12.77
CA GLY A 130 8.89 -23.23 14.01
C GLY A 130 7.78 -22.17 14.08
N TYR A 131 7.24 -21.72 12.94
CA TYR A 131 6.11 -20.77 12.89
C TYR A 131 4.79 -21.36 13.45
N GLY A 132 4.67 -22.69 13.48
CA GLY A 132 3.43 -23.34 13.90
C GLY A 132 2.32 -23.09 12.89
N VAL A 133 1.12 -22.73 13.35
CA VAL A 133 0.02 -22.37 12.46
C VAL A 133 0.21 -20.94 11.98
N MET A 134 0.20 -20.74 10.67
CA MET A 134 0.49 -19.45 10.05
C MET A 134 -0.38 -19.16 8.83
N ILE A 135 -0.43 -17.87 8.47
CA ILE A 135 -1.02 -17.34 7.25
C ILE A 135 0.04 -16.50 6.54
N GLU A 136 0.16 -16.66 5.22
CA GLU A 136 0.91 -15.74 4.35
C GLU A 136 -0.07 -15.07 3.37
N ILE A 137 -0.01 -13.74 3.27
CA ILE A 137 -0.83 -12.95 2.35
C ILE A 137 0.10 -12.23 1.37
N ASN A 138 -0.18 -12.38 0.08
CA ASN A 138 0.43 -11.58 -0.97
C ASN A 138 -0.47 -10.40 -1.31
N HIS A 139 0.05 -9.20 -1.11
CA HIS A 139 -0.67 -7.96 -1.34
C HIS A 139 -0.47 -7.42 -2.76
N GLY A 140 0.39 -8.06 -3.56
CA GLY A 140 0.84 -7.52 -4.84
C GLY A 140 1.90 -6.43 -4.66
N PHE A 141 2.37 -5.85 -5.78
CA PHE A 141 3.41 -4.82 -5.79
C PHE A 141 4.74 -5.20 -5.09
N GLY A 142 4.94 -6.50 -4.85
CA GLY A 142 6.09 -7.05 -4.13
C GLY A 142 5.91 -7.19 -2.62
N TYR A 143 4.76 -6.81 -2.06
CA TYR A 143 4.48 -6.92 -0.63
C TYR A 143 3.91 -8.30 -0.26
N LYS A 144 4.46 -8.88 0.80
CA LYS A 144 3.88 -10.03 1.49
C LYS A 144 3.90 -9.83 3.00
N THR A 145 2.91 -10.39 3.68
CA THR A 145 2.87 -10.43 5.15
C THR A 145 2.71 -11.85 5.65
N LEU A 146 3.33 -12.14 6.79
CA LEU A 146 3.27 -13.44 7.46
C LEU A 146 2.73 -13.24 8.88
N TYR A 147 1.79 -14.09 9.28
CA TYR A 147 1.15 -14.11 10.59
C TYR A 147 1.33 -15.49 11.18
N ALA A 148 2.16 -15.64 12.22
CA ALA A 148 2.51 -16.94 12.79
C ALA A 148 2.00 -17.12 14.22
N HIS A 149 2.17 -18.35 14.71
CA HIS A 149 1.79 -18.79 16.05
C HIS A 149 0.28 -18.74 16.34
N CYS A 150 -0.55 -18.77 15.30
CA CYS A 150 -2.00 -18.66 15.41
C CYS A 150 -2.63 -19.85 16.18
N SER A 151 -3.69 -19.61 16.95
CA SER A 151 -4.49 -20.70 17.54
C SER A 151 -5.55 -21.22 16.57
N LYS A 152 -6.09 -20.33 15.73
CA LYS A 152 -7.15 -20.65 14.77
C LYS A 152 -7.01 -19.78 13.53
N ILE A 153 -7.10 -20.42 12.37
CA ILE A 153 -7.22 -19.75 11.06
C ILE A 153 -8.70 -19.59 10.72
N LEU A 154 -9.08 -18.44 10.17
CA LEU A 154 -10.46 -18.10 9.79
C LEU A 154 -10.64 -17.91 8.28
N VAL A 155 -9.53 -17.90 7.52
CA VAL A 155 -9.51 -17.80 6.05
C VAL A 155 -8.87 -19.04 5.42
N LYS A 156 -8.99 -19.18 4.10
CA LYS A 156 -8.40 -20.30 3.35
C LYS A 156 -7.43 -19.77 2.31
N GLU A 157 -6.51 -20.63 1.88
CA GLU A 157 -5.65 -20.35 0.73
C GLU A 157 -6.49 -19.98 -0.50
N GLY A 158 -6.01 -18.99 -1.27
CA GLY A 158 -6.70 -18.40 -2.41
C GLY A 158 -7.79 -17.37 -2.06
N ALA A 159 -8.13 -17.18 -0.77
CA ALA A 159 -9.11 -16.18 -0.38
C ALA A 159 -8.59 -14.76 -0.62
N LYS A 160 -9.44 -13.90 -1.18
CA LYS A 160 -9.20 -12.45 -1.23
C LYS A 160 -9.57 -11.83 0.11
N VAL A 161 -8.69 -11.00 0.64
CA VAL A 161 -8.88 -10.29 1.91
C VAL A 161 -8.64 -8.81 1.70
N LYS A 162 -9.36 -7.99 2.46
CA LYS A 162 -9.16 -6.55 2.54
C LYS A 162 -8.42 -6.20 3.82
N ARG A 163 -7.76 -5.04 3.82
CA ARG A 163 -7.19 -4.46 5.04
C ARG A 163 -8.27 -4.39 6.13
N GLY A 164 -7.95 -4.93 7.31
CA GLY A 164 -8.86 -4.98 8.46
C GLY A 164 -9.77 -6.20 8.49
N ASP A 165 -9.73 -7.10 7.50
CA ASP A 165 -10.49 -8.35 7.56
C ASP A 165 -9.92 -9.25 8.66
N LEU A 166 -10.81 -9.89 9.43
CA LEU A 166 -10.45 -10.86 10.45
C LEU A 166 -9.97 -12.16 9.80
N ILE A 167 -8.69 -12.49 9.95
CA ILE A 167 -8.06 -13.64 9.27
C ILE A 167 -7.72 -14.80 10.21
N ALA A 168 -7.45 -14.52 11.48
CA ALA A 168 -7.03 -15.54 12.44
C ALA A 168 -7.26 -15.09 13.89
N LYS A 169 -6.87 -15.97 14.81
CA LYS A 169 -6.72 -15.66 16.23
C LYS A 169 -5.31 -16.03 16.69
N SER A 170 -4.71 -15.19 17.52
CA SER A 170 -3.39 -15.40 18.11
C SER A 170 -3.34 -16.67 18.95
N GLY A 171 -2.14 -17.20 19.17
CA GLY A 171 -1.96 -18.43 19.92
C GLY A 171 -0.54 -18.61 20.44
N LYS A 172 -0.18 -19.89 20.62
CA LYS A 172 1.13 -20.34 21.09
C LYS A 172 1.57 -21.59 20.31
N THR A 173 1.24 -21.68 19.02
CA THR A 173 1.62 -22.85 18.22
C THR A 173 3.03 -22.69 17.67
N GLY A 174 3.77 -23.79 17.54
CA GLY A 174 5.15 -23.74 17.04
C GLY A 174 6.15 -23.52 18.16
N LEU A 175 7.30 -22.94 17.82
CA LEU A 175 8.43 -22.78 18.73
C LEU A 175 8.39 -21.39 19.40
N VAL A 176 7.67 -21.29 20.51
CA VAL A 176 7.45 -20.01 21.20
C VAL A 176 7.50 -20.14 22.72
N SER A 177 8.01 -19.11 23.40
CA SER A 177 8.05 -19.05 24.87
C SER A 177 6.68 -18.77 25.49
N GLY A 178 5.87 -17.90 24.86
CA GLY A 178 4.55 -17.50 25.35
C GLY A 178 3.60 -17.06 24.23
N PRO A 179 2.32 -16.79 24.55
CA PRO A 179 1.34 -16.31 23.58
C PRO A 179 1.73 -14.98 22.96
N HIS A 180 1.81 -14.94 21.63
CA HIS A 180 2.04 -13.73 20.84
C HIS A 180 1.70 -13.98 19.37
N LEU A 181 1.58 -12.91 18.61
CA LEU A 181 1.63 -12.94 17.15
C LEU A 181 3.07 -12.64 16.71
N HIS A 182 3.65 -13.51 15.90
CA HIS A 182 4.84 -13.16 15.13
C HIS A 182 4.41 -12.65 13.75
N TYR A 183 4.78 -11.41 13.43
CA TYR A 183 4.37 -10.70 12.22
C TYR A 183 5.58 -10.29 11.39
N GLU A 184 5.58 -10.60 10.10
CA GLU A 184 6.65 -10.20 9.19
C GLU A 184 6.09 -9.40 8.00
N VAL A 185 6.88 -8.44 7.51
CA VAL A 185 6.65 -7.75 6.24
C VAL A 185 7.80 -8.07 5.31
N THR A 186 7.50 -8.41 4.06
CA THR A 186 8.48 -8.67 3.02
C THR A 186 8.18 -7.79 1.82
N LEU A 187 9.19 -7.06 1.33
CA LEU A 187 9.10 -6.26 0.11
C LEU A 187 10.11 -6.78 -0.91
N ARG A 188 9.62 -7.26 -2.06
CA ARG A 188 10.43 -7.80 -3.17
C ARG A 188 11.45 -8.84 -2.72
N GLY A 189 11.03 -9.74 -1.83
CA GLY A 189 11.84 -10.83 -1.27
C GLY A 189 12.74 -10.43 -0.09
N VAL A 190 12.79 -9.16 0.28
CA VAL A 190 13.62 -8.67 1.40
C VAL A 190 12.73 -8.42 2.63
N LYS A 191 13.08 -9.05 3.76
CA LYS A 191 12.41 -8.83 5.07
C LYS A 191 12.58 -7.38 5.50
N GLN A 192 11.49 -6.75 5.90
CA GLN A 192 11.44 -5.36 6.33
C GLN A 192 11.10 -5.29 7.82
N ASN A 193 11.47 -4.20 8.48
CA ASN A 193 11.00 -3.92 9.83
C ASN A 193 9.50 -3.56 9.77
N PRO A 194 8.60 -4.35 10.38
CA PRO A 194 7.16 -4.07 10.29
C PRO A 194 6.73 -2.74 10.91
N VAL A 195 7.49 -2.23 11.89
CA VAL A 195 7.18 -0.95 12.57
C VAL A 195 7.18 0.22 11.59
N ASP A 196 8.00 0.17 10.53
CA ASP A 196 8.11 1.24 9.53
C ASP A 196 6.84 1.38 8.66
N TYR A 197 5.93 0.41 8.73
CA TYR A 197 4.69 0.40 7.98
C TYR A 197 3.48 0.83 8.80
N PHE A 198 3.57 0.80 10.12
CA PHE A 198 2.46 1.21 10.98
C PHE A 198 2.41 2.73 11.01
N PHE A 199 1.47 3.27 10.26
CA PHE A 199 1.06 4.65 10.46
C PHE A 199 0.02 4.59 11.57
N ASP A 200 0.44 4.78 12.82
CA ASP A 200 -0.49 5.27 13.84
C ASP A 200 -1.24 6.45 13.21
N ASP A 201 -2.56 6.51 13.33
CA ASP A 201 -3.48 7.43 12.61
C ASP A 201 -3.06 8.91 12.72
N ILE A 202 -2.02 9.29 11.99
CA ILE A 202 -1.56 10.66 11.85
C ILE A 202 -2.27 11.16 10.60
N PRO A 203 -3.23 12.08 10.74
CA PRO A 203 -3.90 12.67 9.59
C PRO A 203 -2.85 13.23 8.62
N PRO A 204 -3.10 13.19 7.29
CA PRO A 204 -2.16 13.72 6.29
C PRO A 204 -1.67 15.16 6.56
N SER A 205 -2.41 15.94 7.35
CA SER A 205 -2.04 17.30 7.76
C SER A 205 -0.80 17.39 8.67
N THR A 206 -0.39 16.31 9.34
CA THR A 206 0.71 16.36 10.33
C THR A 206 2.06 15.89 9.77
N TYR A 207 2.11 15.45 8.50
CA TYR A 207 3.32 14.85 7.89
C TYR A 207 4.54 15.80 7.81
N ASN A 208 4.31 17.12 7.86
CA ASN A 208 5.37 18.13 7.72
C ASN A 208 5.95 18.64 9.05
N GLN A 209 5.42 18.20 10.21
CA GLN A 209 5.85 18.76 11.50
C GLN A 209 6.85 17.87 12.25
N THR A 210 6.89 16.57 11.98
CA THR A 210 7.76 15.59 12.66
C THR A 210 9.11 15.34 11.99
N ARG A 211 9.42 15.97 10.85
CA ARG A 211 10.75 15.90 10.18
C ARG A 211 11.62 17.14 10.37
N ARG A 212 11.28 18.00 11.33
CA ARG A 212 12.15 19.07 11.82
C ARG A 212 12.28 18.91 13.33
N ASN A 213 13.19 18.05 13.76
CA ASN A 213 13.92 18.10 15.03
C ASN A 213 15.09 17.12 14.95
#